data_AF-A0A7J2X9M5-F1
#
_entry.id   AF-A0A7J2X9M5-F1
#
_cell.length_a   1.000
_cell.length_b   1.000
_cell.length_c   1.000
_cell.angle_alpha   90.00
_cell.angle_beta   90.00
_cell.angle_gamma   90.00
#
_symmetry.space_group_name_H-M   'P 1'
#
loop_
_entity.id
_entity.type
_entity.pdbx_description
1 polymer ?
#
loop_
_entity_poly.entity_id
_entity_poly.type
_entity_poly.pdbx_seq_one_letter_code
_entity_poly.pdbx_strand_id
1 'polypeptide(L)' 'NLVNYRGTPIFRVFETIKNEDERYGVPVIGSEIIGLIPLEAIVQVADHYLKLEKFDVDQVLEKKILDTISVK' A
#
# COMPACT_ATOMS: atom_id res chain seq x y z
N ASN A 1 -4.59 10.35 9.36
CA ASN A 1 -3.24 10.62 8.82
C ASN A 1 -2.30 9.47 9.10
N LEU A 2 -1.65 8.96 8.06
CA LEU A 2 -0.59 7.96 8.14
C LEU A 2 0.75 8.67 8.05
N VAL A 3 1.38 8.94 9.19
CA VAL A 3 2.63 9.72 9.26
C VAL A 3 3.90 8.85 9.14
N ASN A 4 3.79 7.55 9.38
CA ASN A 4 4.89 6.59 9.25
C ASN A 4 4.39 5.27 8.69
N TYR A 5 4.34 5.16 7.36
CA TYR A 5 3.87 3.94 6.68
C TYR A 5 4.80 2.73 6.90
N ARG A 6 6.08 2.94 7.27
CA ARG A 6 7.01 1.83 7.55
C ARG A 6 6.72 1.16 8.89
N GLY A 7 6.34 1.93 9.89
CA GLY A 7 5.93 1.42 11.21
C GLY A 7 4.48 0.91 11.22
N THR A 8 3.58 1.65 10.57
CA THR A 8 2.17 1.32 10.43
C THR A 8 1.76 1.29 8.95
N PRO A 9 1.96 0.15 8.27
CA PRO A 9 1.62 -0.02 6.86
C PRO A 9 0.14 0.24 6.58
N ILE A 10 -0.15 0.74 5.38
CA ILE A 10 -1.52 1.11 4.96
C ILE A 10 -2.48 -0.07 5.09
N PHE A 11 -2.10 -1.25 4.58
CA PHE A 11 -2.94 -2.44 4.65
C PHE A 11 -3.31 -2.80 6.10
N ARG A 12 -2.39 -2.65 7.05
CA ARG A 12 -2.64 -2.99 8.46
C ARG A 12 -3.66 -2.04 9.05
N VAL A 13 -3.53 -0.74 8.78
CA VAL A 13 -4.49 0.26 9.25
C VAL A 13 -5.86 0.01 8.63
N PHE A 14 -5.92 -0.24 7.32
CA PHE A 14 -7.17 -0.51 6.63
C PHE A 14 -7.87 -1.78 7.14
N GLU A 15 -7.15 -2.90 7.29
CA GLU A 15 -7.71 -4.14 7.85
C GLU A 15 -8.16 -3.96 9.31
N THR A 16 -7.43 -3.17 10.10
CA THR A 16 -7.85 -2.87 11.48
C THR A 16 -9.18 -2.11 11.50
N ILE A 17 -9.33 -1.09 10.65
CA ILE A 17 -10.59 -0.33 10.53
C ILE A 17 -11.71 -1.27 10.07
N LYS A 18 -11.49 -2.03 8.99
CA LYS A 18 -12.47 -2.96 8.45
C LYS A 18 -12.97 -3.95 9.50
N ASN A 19 -12.06 -4.55 10.27
CA ASN A 19 -12.42 -5.52 11.32
C ASN A 19 -13.26 -4.88 12.44
N GLU A 20 -12.96 -3.64 12.83
CA GLU A 20 -13.74 -2.93 13.85
C GLU A 20 -15.12 -2.52 13.31
N ASP A 21 -15.18 -2.06 12.06
CA ASP A 21 -16.41 -1.65 11.36
C ASP A 21 -17.37 -2.84 11.14
N GLU A 22 -16.85 -4.00 10.73
CA GLU A 22 -17.62 -5.25 10.60
C GLU A 22 -18.26 -5.68 11.93
N ARG A 23 -17.58 -5.44 13.06
CA ARG A 23 -18.11 -5.77 14.39
C ARG A 23 -19.36 -4.98 14.76
N TYR A 24 -19.52 -3.76 14.22
CA TYR A 24 -20.72 -2.94 14.40
C TYR A 24 -21.72 -3.08 13.25
N GLY A 25 -21.46 -3.95 12.26
CA GLY A 25 -22.33 -4.13 11.10
C GLY A 25 -22.34 -2.94 10.13
N VAL A 26 -21.27 -2.12 10.14
CA VAL A 26 -21.14 -0.95 9.27
C VAL A 26 -20.00 -1.22 8.28
N PRO A 27 -20.26 -1.77 7.09
CA PRO A 27 -19.18 -2.17 6.19
C PRO A 27 -18.45 -0.97 5.58
N VAL A 28 -17.12 -1.09 5.44
CA VAL A 28 -16.29 -0.16 4.67
C VAL A 28 -16.60 -0.33 3.18
N ILE A 29 -17.15 0.71 2.54
CA ILE A 29 -17.53 0.68 1.11
C ILE A 29 -16.45 1.21 0.16
N GLY A 30 -15.41 1.83 0.69
CA GLY A 30 -14.32 2.41 -0.10
C GLY A 30 -13.35 3.25 0.72
N SER A 31 -12.25 3.64 0.09
CA SER A 31 -11.24 4.54 0.66
C SER A 31 -10.62 5.40 -0.43
N GLU A 32 -10.10 6.56 -0.05
CA GLU A 32 -9.45 7.50 -0.97
C GLU A 32 -8.05 7.88 -0.48
N ILE A 33 -7.11 7.97 -1.41
CA ILE A 33 -5.80 8.57 -1.17
C ILE A 33 -5.89 10.05 -1.53
N ILE A 34 -5.58 10.92 -0.57
CA ILE A 34 -5.51 12.36 -0.82
C ILE A 34 -4.07 12.76 -1.16
N GLY A 35 -3.84 13.18 -2.41
CA GLY A 35 -2.53 13.62 -2.91
C GLY A 35 -1.65 12.47 -3.38
N LEU A 36 -0.33 12.63 -3.21
CA LEU A 36 0.66 11.63 -3.60
C LEU A 36 1.00 10.71 -2.42
N ILE A 37 1.39 9.48 -2.72
CA ILE A 37 1.91 8.52 -1.74
C ILE A 37 3.24 7.92 -2.20
N PRO A 38 4.08 7.43 -1.27
CA PRO A 38 5.28 6.68 -1.64
C PRO A 38 4.94 5.38 -2.37
N LEU A 39 5.69 5.05 -3.44
CA LEU A 39 5.53 3.80 -4.19
C LEU A 39 5.61 2.56 -3.29
N GLU A 40 6.56 2.55 -2.35
CA GLU A 40 6.73 1.43 -1.43
C GLU A 40 5.47 1.17 -0.59
N ALA A 41 4.73 2.22 -0.21
CA ALA A 41 3.54 2.08 0.61
C ALA A 41 2.41 1.36 -0.14
N ILE A 42 2.21 1.65 -1.43
CA ILE A 42 1.21 0.94 -2.24
C ILE A 42 1.65 -0.48 -2.59
N VAL A 43 2.95 -0.68 -2.79
CA VAL A 43 3.52 -2.01 -3.02
C VAL A 43 3.31 -2.93 -1.82
N GLN A 44 3.49 -2.42 -0.59
CA GLN A 44 3.17 -3.18 0.63
C GLN A 44 1.69 -3.60 0.71
N VAL A 45 0.77 -2.77 0.19
CA VAL A 45 -0.65 -3.12 0.11
C VAL A 45 -0.86 -4.24 -0.90
N ALA A 46 -0.27 -4.13 -2.09
CA ALA A 46 -0.36 -5.16 -3.12
C ALA A 46 0.22 -6.49 -2.62
N ASP A 47 1.40 -6.46 -1.98
CA ASP A 47 2.04 -7.63 -1.41
C ASP A 47 1.17 -8.31 -0.35
N HIS A 48 0.59 -7.54 0.57
CA HIS A 48 -0.29 -8.06 1.61
C HIS A 48 -1.52 -8.79 1.04
N TYR A 49 -2.22 -8.18 0.08
CA TYR A 49 -3.45 -8.76 -0.47
C TYR A 49 -3.20 -9.89 -1.48
N LEU A 50 -2.13 -9.78 -2.29
CA LEU A 50 -1.82 -10.73 -3.34
C LEU A 50 -0.91 -11.87 -2.87
N LYS A 51 -0.26 -11.72 -1.71
CA LYS A 51 0.68 -12.71 -1.12
C LYS A 51 1.82 -13.03 -2.09
N LEU A 52 2.52 -12.01 -2.56
CA LEU A 52 3.52 -12.17 -3.61
C LEU A 52 4.76 -12.88 -3.07
N GLU A 53 5.11 -14.02 -3.66
CA GLU A 53 6.30 -14.76 -3.24
C GLU A 53 7.57 -14.20 -3.89
N LYS A 54 8.58 -13.90 -3.07
CA LYS A 54 9.90 -13.40 -3.51
C LYS A 54 9.80 -12.14 -4.38
N PHE A 55 8.77 -11.34 -4.17
CA PHE A 55 8.57 -10.11 -4.90
C PHE A 55 9.44 -8.99 -4.35
N ASP A 56 10.13 -8.30 -5.26
CA ASP A 56 10.90 -7.10 -4.96
C ASP A 56 10.29 -5.89 -5.69
N VAL A 57 10.34 -4.73 -5.06
CA VAL A 57 9.86 -3.46 -5.64
C VAL A 57 10.61 -3.09 -6.93
N ASP A 58 11.83 -3.59 -7.14
CA ASP A 58 12.60 -3.50 -8.40
C ASP A 58 11.92 -4.20 -9.59
N GLN A 59 10.97 -5.10 -9.33
CA GLN A 59 10.19 -5.76 -10.38
C GLN A 59 9.02 -4.89 -10.88
N VAL A 60 8.75 -3.75 -10.25
CA VAL A 60 7.75 -2.78 -10.74
C VAL A 60 8.31 -2.10 -11.99
N LEU A 61 7.62 -2.27 -13.13
CA LEU A 61 8.08 -1.80 -14.43
C LEU A 61 8.33 -0.29 -14.44
N GLU A 62 7.37 0.49 -13.93
CA GLU A 62 7.46 1.95 -13.88
C GLU A 62 8.65 2.41 -13.04
N LYS A 63 8.90 1.75 -11.90
CA LYS A 63 10.09 2.02 -11.07
C LYS A 63 11.38 1.78 -11.86
N LYS A 64 11.47 0.63 -12.53
CA LYS A 64 12.67 0.26 -13.30
C LYS A 64 12.92 1.19 -14.48
N ILE A 65 11.86 1.64 -15.16
CA ILE A 65 11.96 2.64 -16.22
C ILE A 65 12.46 3.97 -15.66
N LEU A 66 11.88 4.43 -14.54
CA LEU A 66 12.28 5.68 -13.88
C LEU A 66 13.75 5.62 -13.47
N ASP A 67 14.18 4.55 -12.82
CA ASP A 67 15.58 4.36 -12.40
C ASP A 67 16.53 4.38 -13.61
N THR A 68 16.13 3.81 -14.74
CA THR A 68 16.95 3.81 -15.98
C THR A 68 17.06 5.21 -16.58
N ILE A 69 15.99 6.00 -16.54
CA ILE A 69 15.95 7.36 -17.11
C ILE A 69 16.66 8.35 -16.18
N SER A 70 16.54 8.19 -14.87
CA SER A 70 17.15 9.07 -13.86
C SER A 70 18.66 8.90 -13.71
N VAL A 71 19.24 7.82 -14.24
CA VAL A 71 20.70 7.54 -14.22
C VAL A 71 21.43 8.16 -15.44
N LYS A 72 20.71 8.88 -16.32
CA LYS A 72 21.29 9.76 -17.35
C LYS A 72 21.20 11.23 -16.92
#